data_AF-A0A5C9CSF0-F1
#
_entry.id   AF-A0A5C9CSF0-F1
#
_cell.length_a   1.000
_cell.length_b   1.000
_cell.length_c   1.000
_cell.angle_alpha   90.00
_cell.angle_beta   90.00
_cell.angle_gamma   90.00
#
_symmetry.space_group_name_H-M   'P 1'
#
loop_
_entity.id
_entity.type
_entity.pdbx_description
1 polymer ?
#
loop_
_entity_poly.entity_id
_entity_poly.type
_entity_poly.pdbx_seq_one_letter_code
_entity_poly.pdbx_strand_id
1 'polypeptide(L)'
;MFFLMPFIIWMFDNSISSEISFLKFKAAFNVGMLGLPGFIWKLVALGLIWASLHHFIAGLRHLWMDTHHEHVSKDFGRQTAAVVLILTLSLTLVLCAKLFGLY
;
A
#
# COMPACT_ATOMS: atom_id res chain seq x y z
N MET A 1 3.79 2.48 -7.35
CA MET A 1 4.59 1.52 -6.55
C MET A 1 5.98 1.25 -7.14
N PHE A 2 6.12 0.94 -8.44
CA PHE A 2 7.41 0.55 -9.05
C PHE A 2 8.57 1.52 -8.80
N PHE A 3 8.38 2.84 -8.99
CA PHE A 3 9.43 3.83 -8.75
C PHE A 3 9.93 3.91 -7.30
N LEU A 4 9.12 3.45 -6.34
CA LEU A 4 9.48 3.39 -4.93
C LEU A 4 10.07 2.03 -4.53
N MET A 5 10.38 1.16 -5.49
CA MET A 5 11.05 -0.13 -5.23
C MET A 5 12.38 0.02 -4.47
N PRO A 6 13.26 1.01 -4.77
CA PRO A 6 14.45 1.23 -3.96
C PRO A 6 14.12 1.52 -2.49
N PHE A 7 13.04 2.26 -2.22
CA PHE A 7 12.58 2.54 -0.87
C PHE A 7 12.02 1.28 -0.18
N ILE A 8 11.28 0.43 -0.90
CA ILE A 8 10.80 -0.86 -0.39
C ILE A 8 11.97 -1.78 -0.01
N ILE A 9 12.98 -1.88 -0.88
CA ILE A 9 14.17 -2.70 -0.63
C ILE A 9 14.93 -2.16 0.58
N TRP A 10 15.11 -0.84 0.66
CA TRP A 10 15.76 -0.20 1.81
C TRP A 10 15.01 -0.46 3.12
N MET A 11 13.67 -0.36 3.13
CA MET A 11 12.85 -0.68 4.31
C MET A 11 13.04 -2.14 4.73
N PHE A 12 13.00 -3.07 3.78
CA PHE A 12 13.15 -4.49 4.05
C PHE A 12 14.54 -4.81 4.63
N ASP A 13 15.61 -4.38 3.96
CA ASP A 13 17.00 -4.58 4.42
C ASP A 13 17.20 -4.02 5.84
N ASN A 14 16.74 -2.79 6.10
CA ASN A 14 16.91 -2.20 7.44
C ASN A 14 16.06 -2.92 8.51
N SER A 15 14.95 -3.55 8.13
CA SER A 15 14.08 -4.25 9.08
C SER A 15 14.64 -5.59 9.59
N ILE A 16 15.52 -6.24 8.82
CA ILE A 16 15.98 -7.62 9.13
C ILE A 16 17.49 -7.76 9.35
N SER A 17 18.30 -6.80 8.92
CA SER A 17 19.77 -7.00 8.86
C SER A 17 20.48 -7.00 10.22
N SER A 18 20.02 -6.21 11.20
CA SER A 18 20.52 -6.26 12.59
C SER A 18 19.63 -5.42 13.53
N GLU A 19 19.84 -5.53 14.84
CA GLU A 19 19.18 -4.67 15.83
C GLU A 19 19.44 -3.18 15.56
N ILE A 20 20.69 -2.81 15.27
CA ILE A 20 21.07 -1.42 14.95
C ILE A 20 20.34 -0.95 13.68
N SER A 21 20.24 -1.81 12.65
CA SER A 21 19.50 -1.51 11.43
C SER A 21 18.01 -1.31 11.69
N PHE A 22 17.42 -2.17 12.51
CA PHE A 22 16.01 -2.08 12.90
C PHE A 22 15.72 -0.81 13.71
N LEU A 23 16.64 -0.37 14.57
CA LEU A 23 16.52 0.91 15.26
C LEU A 23 16.55 2.09 14.28
N LYS A 24 17.41 2.07 13.25
CA LYS A 24 17.41 3.08 12.18
C LYS A 24 16.09 3.09 11.42
N PHE A 25 15.57 1.92 11.06
CA PHE A 25 14.27 1.77 10.42
C PHE A 25 13.17 2.41 11.28
N LYS A 26 13.05 2.04 12.56
CA LYS A 26 12.07 2.64 13.47
C LYS A 26 12.23 4.15 13.62
N ALA A 27 13.48 4.64 13.72
CA ALA A 27 13.75 6.06 13.86
C ALA A 27 13.27 6.88 12.65
N ALA A 28 13.40 6.36 11.42
CA ALA A 28 12.92 7.03 10.22
C ALA A 28 11.41 7.30 10.26
N PHE A 29 10.61 6.37 10.80
CA PHE A 29 9.16 6.49 10.91
C PHE A 29 8.68 7.24 12.16
N ASN A 30 9.43 7.17 13.26
CA ASN A 30 9.04 7.79 14.53
C ASN A 30 9.53 9.23 14.68
N VAL A 31 10.76 9.50 14.23
CA VAL A 31 11.41 10.80 14.34
C VAL A 31 11.47 11.46 12.96
N GLY A 32 12.09 10.78 11.99
CA GLY A 32 12.28 11.31 10.64
C GLY A 32 13.64 10.92 10.05
N MET A 33 13.80 11.21 8.76
CA MET A 33 15.06 11.07 8.03
C MET A 33 15.11 12.05 6.85
N LEU A 34 16.30 12.36 6.35
CA LEU A 34 16.52 13.30 5.25
C LEU A 34 15.92 14.71 5.49
N GLY A 35 15.91 15.15 6.75
CA GLY A 35 15.30 16.44 7.14
C GLY A 35 13.77 16.47 7.13
N LEU A 36 13.11 15.35 6.83
CA LEU A 36 11.65 15.23 6.84
C LEU A 36 11.16 14.48 8.09
N PRO A 37 10.07 14.93 8.72
CA PRO A 37 9.52 14.31 9.93
C PRO A 37 8.93 12.93 9.65
N GLY A 38 8.93 12.05 10.66
CA GLY A 38 8.53 10.65 10.53
C GLY A 38 7.13 10.41 9.98
N PHE A 39 6.18 11.31 10.24
CA PHE A 39 4.82 11.18 9.72
C PHE A 39 4.75 11.27 8.19
N ILE A 40 5.67 11.99 7.54
CA ILE A 40 5.75 12.05 6.07
C ILE A 40 6.13 10.68 5.52
N TRP A 41 7.09 10.00 6.16
CA TRP A 41 7.49 8.64 5.79
C TRP A 41 6.37 7.63 6.02
N LYS A 42 5.57 7.79 7.09
CA LYS A 42 4.31 7.03 7.26
C LYS A 42 3.32 7.28 6.12
N LEU A 43 3.14 8.52 5.67
CA LEU A 43 2.25 8.82 4.54
C LEU A 43 2.77 8.22 3.22
N VAL A 44 4.08 8.24 2.97
CA VAL A 44 4.68 7.57 1.80
C VAL A 44 4.44 6.06 1.86
N ALA A 45 4.65 5.42 3.02
CA ALA A 45 4.35 4.01 3.21
C ALA A 45 2.86 3.71 3.06
N LEU A 46 1.96 4.58 3.54
CA LEU A 46 0.52 4.45 3.36
C LEU A 46 0.13 4.53 1.87
N GLY A 47 0.73 5.46 1.12
CA GLY A 47 0.55 5.56 -0.32
C GLY A 47 1.03 4.32 -1.07
N LEU A 48 2.13 3.71 -0.62
CA LEU A 48 2.60 2.42 -1.12
C LEU A 48 1.62 1.28 -0.82
N ILE A 49 1.15 1.18 0.42
CA ILE A 49 0.15 0.19 0.84
C ILE A 49 -1.11 0.31 -0.03
N TRP A 50 -1.66 1.52 -0.17
CA TRP A 50 -2.83 1.77 -1.01
C TRP A 50 -2.57 1.38 -2.47
N ALA A 51 -1.46 1.83 -3.05
CA ALA A 51 -1.13 1.54 -4.44
C ALA A 51 -1.01 0.03 -4.70
N SER A 52 -0.38 -0.70 -3.78
CA SER A 52 -0.26 -2.16 -3.86
C SER A 52 -1.60 -2.87 -3.72
N LEU A 53 -2.43 -2.48 -2.74
CA LEU A 53 -3.78 -3.04 -2.55
C LEU A 53 -4.69 -2.76 -3.76
N HIS A 54 -4.69 -1.52 -4.23
CA HIS A 54 -5.50 -1.13 -5.38
C HIS A 54 -5.08 -1.85 -6.64
N HIS A 55 -3.77 -1.91 -6.92
CA HIS A 55 -3.25 -2.65 -8.06
C HIS A 55 -3.57 -4.14 -7.99
N PHE A 56 -3.39 -4.78 -6.83
CA PHE A 56 -3.67 -6.21 -6.66
C PHE A 56 -5.16 -6.53 -6.87
N ILE A 57 -6.06 -5.82 -6.18
CA ILE A 57 -7.50 -6.09 -6.26
C ILE A 57 -8.06 -5.72 -7.65
N ALA A 58 -7.60 -4.62 -8.26
CA ALA A 58 -7.93 -4.30 -9.65
C ALA A 58 -7.39 -5.34 -10.63
N GLY A 59 -6.19 -5.87 -10.39
CA GLY A 59 -5.59 -6.94 -11.18
C GLY A 59 -6.43 -8.22 -11.13
N LEU A 60 -6.92 -8.62 -9.95
CA LEU A 60 -7.85 -9.75 -9.82
C LEU A 60 -9.15 -9.52 -10.60
N ARG A 61 -9.71 -8.31 -10.55
CA ARG A 61 -10.88 -7.94 -11.35
C ARG A 61 -10.59 -8.08 -12.84
N HIS A 62 -9.42 -7.67 -13.31
CA HIS A 62 -9.03 -7.79 -14.72
C HIS A 62 -8.86 -9.26 -15.13
N LEU A 63 -8.13 -10.07 -14.36
CA LEU A 63 -7.97 -11.51 -14.65
C LEU A 63 -9.32 -12.25 -14.70
N TRP A 64 -10.27 -11.85 -13.85
CA TRP A 64 -11.62 -12.39 -13.89
C TRP A 64 -12.34 -12.03 -15.20
N MET A 65 -12.25 -10.77 -15.63
CA MET A 65 -12.85 -10.31 -16.90
C MET A 65 -12.19 -10.96 -18.12
N ASP A 66 -10.89 -11.23 -18.07
CA ASP A 66 -10.13 -11.91 -19.14
C ASP A 66 -10.51 -13.39 -19.27
N THR A 67 -11.09 -13.99 -18.24
CA THR A 67 -11.52 -15.40 -18.24
C THR A 67 -13.03 -15.58 -18.42
N HIS A 68 -13.83 -14.53 -18.19
CA HIS A 68 -15.30 -14.54 -18.22
C HIS A 68 -15.85 -13.41 -19.09
N HIS A 69 -15.47 -13.42 -20.37
CA HIS A 69 -15.80 -12.35 -21.33
C HIS A 69 -17.31 -12.12 -21.50
N GLU A 70 -18.13 -13.15 -21.36
CA GLU A 70 -19.59 -13.13 -21.45
C GLU A 70 -20.25 -12.26 -20.37
N HIS A 71 -19.57 -12.01 -19.26
CA HIS A 71 -20.05 -11.17 -18.17
C HIS A 71 -19.57 -9.71 -18.26
N VAL A 72 -18.75 -9.39 -19.26
CA VAL A 72 -18.21 -8.04 -19.45
C VAL A 72 -19.26 -7.14 -20.09
N SER A 73 -19.78 -6.21 -19.30
CA SER A 73 -20.67 -5.13 -19.76
C SER A 73 -20.30 -3.80 -19.09
N LYS A 74 -20.82 -2.68 -19.60
CA LYS A 74 -20.60 -1.35 -19.02
C LYS A 74 -21.08 -1.28 -17.56
N ASP A 75 -22.26 -1.85 -17.27
CA ASP A 75 -22.84 -1.82 -15.93
C ASP A 75 -22.07 -2.72 -14.96
N PHE A 76 -21.71 -3.93 -15.38
CA PHE A 76 -20.86 -4.81 -14.60
C PHE A 76 -19.49 -4.18 -14.33
N GLY A 77 -18.89 -3.56 -15.36
CA GLY A 77 -17.64 -2.81 -15.25
C GLY A 77 -17.72 -1.69 -14.21
N ARG A 78 -18.81 -0.91 -14.23
CA ARG A 78 -19.05 0.18 -13.25
C ARG A 78 -19.21 -0.36 -11.83
N GLN A 79 -20.02 -1.40 -11.65
CA GLN A 79 -20.26 -2.00 -10.33
C GLN A 79 -18.98 -2.58 -9.74
N THR A 80 -18.24 -3.38 -10.51
CA THR A 80 -16.99 -3.98 -10.06
C THR A 80 -15.89 -2.95 -9.80
N ALA A 81 -15.80 -1.88 -10.59
CA ALA A 81 -14.88 -0.78 -10.30
C ALA A 81 -15.20 -0.10 -8.95
N ALA A 82 -16.49 0.12 -8.66
CA ALA A 82 -16.91 0.66 -7.37
C ALA A 82 -16.56 -0.28 -6.20
N VAL A 83 -16.74 -1.60 -6.37
CA VAL A 83 -16.33 -2.60 -5.38
C VAL A 83 -14.82 -2.54 -5.11
N VAL A 84 -13.98 -2.48 -6.15
CA VAL A 84 -12.52 -2.33 -5.99
C VAL A 84 -12.20 -1.06 -5.19
N LEU A 85 -12.80 0.08 -5.51
CA LEU A 85 -12.57 1.33 -4.79
C LEU A 85 -12.97 1.24 -3.31
N ILE A 86 -14.17 0.72 -3.03
CA ILE A 86 -14.67 0.59 -1.65
C ILE A 86 -13.76 -0.32 -0.82
N LEU A 87 -13.39 -1.50 -1.35
CA LEU A 87 -12.51 -2.44 -0.66
C LEU A 87 -11.13 -1.84 -0.40
N THR A 88 -10.52 -1.25 -1.43
CA THR A 88 -9.16 -0.72 -1.35
C THR A 88 -9.05 0.48 -0.41
N LEU A 89 -10.02 1.39 -0.43
CA LEU A 89 -10.08 2.53 0.48
C LEU A 89 -10.36 2.09 1.92
N SER A 90 -11.30 1.16 2.13
CA SER A 90 -11.61 0.64 3.47
C SER A 90 -10.39 -0.02 4.11
N LEU A 91 -9.69 -0.88 3.36
CA LEU A 91 -8.44 -1.52 3.82
C LEU A 91 -7.34 -0.49 4.09
N THR A 92 -7.22 0.53 3.23
CA THR A 92 -6.24 1.60 3.42
C THR A 92 -6.52 2.40 4.70
N LEU A 93 -7.78 2.68 5.02
CA LEU A 93 -8.16 3.35 6.27
C LEU A 93 -7.81 2.52 7.50
N VAL A 94 -8.12 1.21 7.47
CA VAL A 94 -7.76 0.28 8.55
C VAL A 94 -6.25 0.22 8.76
N LEU A 95 -5.47 0.09 7.68
CA LEU A 95 -4.01 0.04 7.76
C LEU A 95 -3.39 1.40 8.12
N CYS A 96 -4.03 2.52 7.74
CA CYS A 96 -3.67 3.85 8.21
C CYS A 96 -3.80 3.92 9.74
N ALA A 97 -4.95 3.50 10.28
CA ALA A 97 -5.17 3.47 11.72
C ALA A 97 -4.09 2.64 12.44
N LYS A 98 -3.70 1.48 11.89
CA LYS A 98 -2.60 0.68 12.42
C LYS A 98 -1.24 1.40 12.35
N LEU A 99 -0.91 1.98 11.19
CA LEU A 99 0.38 2.65 10.94
C LEU A 99 0.59 3.89 11.84
N PHE A 100 -0.51 4.54 12.21
CA PHE A 100 -0.52 5.69 13.11
C PHE A 100 -0.77 5.32 14.59
N GLY A 101 -0.85 4.02 14.92
CA GLY A 101 -0.86 3.53 16.29
C GLY A 101 -2.22 3.63 17.00
N LEU A 102 -3.32 3.63 16.26
CA LEU A 102 -4.66 3.61 16.85
C LEU A 102 -5.04 2.25 17.46
N TYR A 103 -4.38 1.16 17.04
CA TYR A 103 -4.53 -0.20 17.59
C TYR A 103 -3.33 -1.10 17.23
#